data_AF-A0A3E2B4I7-F1
#
_entry.id   AF-A0A3E2B4I7-F1
#
_cell.length_a   1.000
_cell.length_b   1.000
_cell.length_c   1.000
_cell.angle_alpha   90.00
_cell.angle_beta   90.00
_cell.angle_gamma   90.00
#
_symmetry.space_group_name_H-M   'P 1'
#
loop_
_entity.id
_entity.type
_entity.pdbx_description
1 polymer ?
#
loop_
_entity_poly.entity_id
_entity_poly.type
_entity_poly.pdbx_seq_one_letter_code
_entity_poly.pdbx_strand_id
1 'polypeptide(L)'
;MKSPDWLRILTASPRQRLPGGVQLRLLTAQEVLEARREATALAGEDRDRALCSNACLVARAVVRRGRPVYGSGEEVLHRLTVGQVETLARRWMAFYQEEGLGTGLERSRLDQLKKAWSTCRGSAFGGMCSNVLGRCRRRNGPRR
;
A
#
# COMPACT_ATOMS: atom_id res chain seq x y z
N MET A 1 -0.47 29.28 -3.98
CA MET A 1 -0.93 28.43 -2.85
C MET A 1 -0.90 26.98 -3.30
N LYS A 2 -0.08 26.13 -2.68
CA LYS A 2 -0.08 24.68 -3.00
C LYS A 2 -1.39 24.08 -2.46
N SER A 3 -2.11 23.36 -3.31
CA SER A 3 -3.35 22.69 -2.90
C SER A 3 -3.05 21.67 -1.79
N PRO A 4 -3.83 21.63 -0.69
CA PRO A 4 -3.63 20.67 0.39
C PRO A 4 -3.58 19.22 -0.11
N ASP A 5 -2.64 18.42 0.41
CA ASP A 5 -2.43 17.02 -0.03
C ASP A 5 -3.68 16.14 0.12
N TRP A 6 -4.55 16.42 1.09
CA TRP A 6 -5.81 15.69 1.27
C TRP A 6 -6.84 15.96 0.16
N LEU A 7 -6.80 17.11 -0.51
CA LEU A 7 -7.68 17.39 -1.66
C LEU A 7 -7.31 16.51 -2.86
N ARG A 8 -6.04 16.12 -3.02
CA ARG A 8 -5.60 15.21 -4.08
C ARG A 8 -6.19 13.81 -3.92
N ILE A 9 -6.38 13.35 -2.68
CA ILE A 9 -7.03 12.06 -2.36
C ILE A 9 -8.46 12.01 -2.91
N LEU A 10 -9.16 13.14 -2.92
CA LEU A 10 -10.59 13.22 -3.26
C LEU A 10 -10.87 13.54 -4.73
N THR A 11 -9.86 13.93 -5.52
CA THR A 11 -10.10 14.60 -6.82
C THR A 11 -9.39 13.97 -8.01
N ALA A 12 -8.37 13.13 -7.80
CA ALA A 12 -7.64 12.52 -8.91
C ALA A 12 -7.34 11.04 -8.65
N SER A 13 -7.49 10.20 -9.68
CA SER A 13 -6.82 8.90 -9.74
C SER A 13 -5.55 9.07 -10.57
N PRO A 14 -4.38 9.18 -9.92
CA PRO A 14 -3.12 9.38 -10.64
C PRO A 14 -2.87 8.26 -11.64
N ARG A 15 -2.25 8.62 -12.77
CA ARG A 15 -1.82 7.67 -13.80
C ARG A 15 -0.42 7.99 -14.29
N GLN A 16 0.44 7.00 -14.35
CA GLN A 16 1.77 7.10 -14.94
C GLN A 16 1.73 6.55 -16.39
N ARG A 17 2.17 7.35 -17.36
CA ARG A 17 2.29 6.89 -18.75
C ARG A 17 3.54 6.03 -18.93
N LEU A 18 3.37 4.91 -19.64
CA LEU A 18 4.45 4.03 -20.08
C LEU A 18 4.64 4.15 -21.60
N PRO A 19 5.82 3.79 -22.14
CA PRO A 19 6.01 3.60 -23.56
C PRO A 19 4.96 2.63 -24.15
N GLY A 20 4.57 2.82 -25.42
CA GLY A 20 3.58 1.98 -26.09
C GLY A 20 2.11 2.35 -25.81
N GLY A 21 1.85 3.49 -25.17
CA GLY A 21 0.49 4.01 -24.93
C GLY A 21 -0.25 3.31 -23.80
N VAL A 22 0.47 2.52 -23.00
CA VAL A 22 0.00 1.88 -21.77
C VAL A 22 0.19 2.83 -20.60
N GLN A 23 -0.61 2.69 -19.56
CA GLN A 23 -0.56 3.50 -18.35
C GLN A 23 -0.62 2.60 -17.13
N LEU A 24 0.06 2.99 -16.05
CA LEU A 24 -0.16 2.46 -14.72
C LEU A 24 -1.14 3.39 -14.00
N ARG A 25 -2.12 2.82 -13.31
CA ARG A 25 -3.04 3.55 -12.44
C ARG A 25 -2.91 3.06 -11.00
N LEU A 26 -3.25 3.92 -10.05
CA LEU A 26 -3.45 3.47 -8.67
C LEU A 26 -4.72 2.63 -8.57
N LEU A 27 -4.67 1.66 -7.66
CA LEU A 27 -5.79 0.76 -7.36
C LEU A 27 -6.51 1.28 -6.13
N THR A 28 -7.83 1.15 -6.14
CA THR A 28 -8.64 1.36 -4.93
C THR A 28 -8.36 0.24 -3.91
N ALA A 29 -8.69 0.48 -2.65
CA ALA A 29 -8.54 -0.53 -1.59
C ALA A 29 -9.33 -1.82 -1.92
N GLN A 30 -10.53 -1.70 -2.50
CA GLN A 30 -11.34 -2.85 -2.91
C GLN A 30 -10.63 -3.66 -4.00
N GLU A 31 -10.10 -3.01 -5.04
CA GLU A 31 -9.40 -3.70 -6.12
C GLU A 31 -8.15 -4.44 -5.64
N VAL A 32 -7.47 -3.91 -4.62
CA VAL A 32 -6.34 -4.61 -3.97
C VAL A 32 -6.83 -5.86 -3.22
N LEU A 33 -7.97 -5.78 -2.53
CA LEU A 33 -8.55 -6.96 -1.86
C LEU A 33 -9.02 -8.03 -2.85
N GLU A 34 -9.63 -7.61 -3.95
CA GLU A 34 -10.03 -8.52 -5.05
C GLU A 34 -8.81 -9.19 -5.67
N ALA A 35 -7.75 -8.43 -5.97
CA ALA A 35 -6.49 -8.99 -6.48
C ALA A 35 -5.88 -10.02 -5.52
N ARG A 36 -5.94 -9.77 -4.20
CA ARG A 36 -5.46 -10.72 -3.19
C ARG A 36 -6.30 -12.00 -3.13
N ARG A 37 -7.62 -11.89 -3.23
CA ARG A 37 -8.52 -13.05 -3.27
C ARG A 37 -8.24 -13.89 -4.51
N GLU A 38 -8.16 -13.26 -5.66
CA GLU A 38 -7.82 -13.93 -6.93
C GLU A 38 -6.44 -14.58 -6.86
N ALA A 39 -5.42 -13.87 -6.36
CA ALA A 39 -4.08 -14.43 -6.21
C ALA A 39 -4.02 -15.63 -5.26
N THR A 40 -4.85 -15.62 -4.21
CA THR A 40 -4.97 -16.75 -3.28
C THR A 40 -5.66 -17.94 -3.94
N ALA A 41 -6.62 -17.70 -4.84
CA ALA A 41 -7.27 -18.76 -5.61
C ALA A 41 -6.35 -19.34 -6.72
N LEU A 42 -5.48 -18.51 -7.30
CA LEU A 42 -4.54 -18.91 -8.35
C LEU A 42 -3.30 -19.64 -7.82
N ALA A 43 -2.85 -19.30 -6.61
CA ALA A 43 -1.67 -19.92 -6.03
C ALA A 43 -1.98 -21.37 -5.61
N GLY A 44 -1.38 -22.34 -6.28
CA GLY A 44 -1.46 -23.75 -5.89
C GLY A 44 -0.66 -24.06 -4.62
N GLU A 45 0.44 -23.32 -4.42
CA GLU A 45 1.31 -23.42 -3.25
C GLU A 45 1.70 -22.03 -2.70
N ASP A 46 2.12 -21.98 -1.44
CA ASP A 46 2.55 -20.73 -0.80
C ASP A 46 3.71 -20.03 -1.54
N ARG A 47 4.60 -20.79 -2.19
CA ARG A 47 5.72 -20.25 -2.97
C ARG A 47 5.26 -19.44 -4.19
N ASP A 48 4.12 -19.78 -4.78
CA ASP A 48 3.60 -19.12 -5.99
C ASP A 48 2.84 -17.84 -5.65
N ARG A 49 2.44 -17.69 -4.38
CA ARG A 49 1.56 -16.62 -3.91
C ARG A 49 2.10 -15.23 -4.21
N ALA A 50 3.41 -15.03 -4.14
CA ALA A 50 4.04 -13.75 -4.46
C ALA A 50 3.87 -13.40 -5.95
N LEU A 51 4.13 -14.37 -6.84
CA LEU A 51 4.00 -14.19 -8.28
C LEU A 51 2.53 -14.00 -8.69
N CYS A 52 1.62 -14.83 -8.18
CA CYS A 52 0.18 -14.68 -8.41
C CYS A 52 -0.33 -13.31 -7.93
N SER A 53 0.13 -12.84 -6.76
CA SER A 53 -0.22 -11.52 -6.24
C SER A 53 0.25 -10.40 -7.16
N ASN A 54 1.48 -10.49 -7.67
CA ASN A 54 2.02 -9.53 -8.62
C ASN A 54 1.24 -9.56 -9.94
N ALA A 55 0.88 -10.73 -10.44
CA ALA A 55 0.10 -10.88 -11.66
C ALA A 55 -1.29 -10.26 -11.54
N CYS A 56 -2.03 -10.54 -10.46
CA CYS A 56 -3.35 -9.97 -10.20
C CYS A 56 -3.31 -8.44 -10.02
N LEU A 57 -2.23 -7.93 -9.44
CA LEU A 57 -1.97 -6.49 -9.33
C LEU A 57 -1.74 -5.87 -10.71
N VAL A 58 -0.87 -6.47 -11.52
CA VAL A 58 -0.56 -6.03 -12.88
C VAL A 58 -1.81 -6.01 -13.76
N ALA A 59 -2.65 -7.05 -13.68
CA ALA A 59 -3.87 -7.15 -14.47
C ALA A 59 -4.79 -5.94 -14.31
N ARG A 60 -4.93 -5.44 -13.07
CA ARG A 60 -5.78 -4.29 -12.75
C ARG A 60 -5.08 -2.95 -12.96
N ALA A 61 -3.77 -2.90 -12.69
CA ALA A 61 -2.99 -1.67 -12.68
C ALA A 61 -2.61 -1.18 -14.08
N VAL A 62 -2.42 -2.11 -15.02
CA VAL A 62 -2.00 -1.82 -16.38
C VAL A 62 -3.22 -1.54 -17.25
N VAL A 63 -3.36 -0.29 -17.70
CA VAL A 63 -4.50 0.15 -18.51
C VAL A 63 -4.06 0.77 -19.83
N ARG A 64 -4.88 0.62 -20.87
CA ARG A 64 -4.72 1.30 -22.16
C ARG A 64 -6.02 2.03 -22.47
N ARG A 65 -5.94 3.34 -22.74
CA ARG A 65 -7.12 4.20 -22.94
C ARG A 65 -8.16 4.06 -21.80
N GLY A 66 -7.69 3.89 -20.57
CA GLY A 66 -8.55 3.77 -19.38
C GLY A 66 -9.17 2.39 -19.14
N ARG A 67 -8.90 1.38 -19.98
CA ARG A 67 -9.38 0.00 -19.79
C ARG A 67 -8.23 -0.92 -19.39
N PRO A 68 -8.45 -1.90 -18.50
CA PRO A 68 -7.46 -2.95 -18.21
C PRO A 68 -6.96 -3.61 -19.49
N VAL A 69 -5.64 -3.81 -19.59
CA VAL A 69 -5.03 -4.53 -20.71
C VAL A 69 -5.24 -6.04 -20.58
N TYR A 70 -5.34 -6.53 -19.35
CA TYR A 70 -5.58 -7.92 -19.01
C TYR A 70 -6.88 -8.02 -18.22
N GLY A 71 -7.62 -9.12 -18.42
CA GLY A 71 -8.85 -9.45 -17.72
C GLY A 71 -8.64 -10.11 -16.36
N SER A 72 -7.52 -10.82 -16.17
CA SER A 72 -7.20 -11.54 -14.93
C SER A 72 -5.69 -11.65 -14.69
N GLY A 73 -5.32 -12.01 -13.45
CA GLY A 73 -3.95 -12.38 -13.11
C GLY A 73 -3.50 -13.65 -13.82
N GLU A 74 -4.41 -14.59 -14.07
CA GLU A 74 -4.14 -15.79 -14.88
C GLU A 74 -3.73 -15.42 -16.32
N GLU A 75 -4.44 -14.49 -16.97
CA GLU A 75 -4.08 -14.00 -18.30
C GLU A 75 -2.70 -13.33 -18.31
N VAL A 76 -2.33 -12.64 -17.22
CA VAL A 76 -0.99 -12.07 -17.06
C VAL A 76 0.07 -13.17 -16.98
N LEU A 77 -0.16 -14.23 -16.20
CA LEU A 77 0.76 -15.36 -16.07
C LEU A 77 0.94 -16.11 -17.41
N HIS A 78 -0.11 -16.21 -18.22
CA HIS A 78 -0.01 -16.83 -19.55
C HIS A 78 0.71 -15.97 -20.59
N ARG A 79 0.65 -14.63 -20.47
CA ARG A 79 1.17 -13.72 -21.51
C ARG A 79 2.54 -13.15 -21.21
N LEU A 80 2.91 -13.04 -19.93
CA LEU A 80 4.13 -12.38 -19.51
C LEU A 80 5.09 -13.36 -18.86
N THR A 81 6.38 -13.12 -19.08
CA THR A 81 7.43 -13.78 -18.32
C THR A 81 7.45 -13.30 -16.87
N VAL A 82 7.98 -14.12 -15.96
CA VAL A 82 8.15 -13.77 -14.53
C VAL A 82 8.85 -12.42 -14.36
N GLY A 83 9.94 -12.19 -15.10
CA GLY A 83 10.69 -10.94 -15.04
C GLY A 83 9.88 -9.71 -15.48
N GLN A 84 9.01 -9.85 -16.48
CA GLN A 84 8.12 -8.77 -16.92
C GLN A 84 7.05 -8.45 -15.86
N VAL A 85 6.46 -9.48 -15.23
CA VAL A 85 5.49 -9.31 -14.14
C VAL A 85 6.14 -8.58 -12.97
N GLU A 86 7.32 -9.02 -12.53
CA GLU A 86 8.06 -8.37 -11.45
C GLU A 86 8.45 -6.93 -11.77
N THR A 87 8.90 -6.66 -13.00
CA THR A 87 9.28 -5.33 -13.44
C THR A 87 8.09 -4.37 -13.39
N LEU A 88 6.93 -4.81 -13.88
CA LEU A 88 5.71 -4.02 -13.83
C LEU A 88 5.22 -3.80 -12.40
N ALA A 89 5.25 -4.83 -11.56
CA ALA A 89 4.85 -4.72 -10.16
C ALA A 89 5.77 -3.76 -9.38
N ARG A 90 7.08 -3.83 -9.57
CA ARG A 90 8.06 -2.90 -8.97
C ARG A 90 7.83 -1.48 -9.43
N ARG A 91 7.58 -1.27 -10.73
CA ARG A 91 7.29 0.05 -11.28
C ARG A 91 6.00 0.64 -10.73
N TRP A 92 4.97 -0.19 -10.57
CA TRP A 92 3.72 0.23 -9.91
C TRP A 92 3.96 0.61 -8.45
N MET A 93 4.76 -0.15 -7.71
CA MET A 93 5.11 0.19 -6.32
C MET A 93 5.87 1.51 -6.23
N ALA A 94 6.82 1.78 -7.14
CA ALA A 94 7.51 3.07 -7.18
C ALA A 94 6.53 4.22 -7.42
N PHE A 95 5.63 4.04 -8.40
CA PHE A 95 4.57 5.01 -8.69
C PHE A 95 3.63 5.25 -7.50
N TYR A 96 3.24 4.18 -6.78
CA TYR A 96 2.43 4.28 -5.56
C TYR A 96 3.10 5.13 -4.46
N GLN A 97 4.43 5.01 -4.31
CA GLN A 97 5.19 5.78 -3.33
C GLN A 97 5.35 7.25 -3.76
N GLU A 98 5.64 7.49 -5.03
CA GLU A 98 5.81 8.84 -5.60
C GLU A 98 4.54 9.69 -5.52
N GLU A 99 3.37 9.08 -5.70
CA GLU A 99 2.08 9.78 -5.57
C GLU A 99 1.70 10.11 -4.12
N GLY A 100 2.56 9.80 -3.14
CA GLY A 100 2.43 10.29 -1.78
C GLY A 100 1.26 9.72 -0.99
N LEU A 101 0.67 8.60 -1.45
CA LEU A 101 -0.31 7.82 -0.68
C LEU A 101 0.36 6.75 0.21
N GLY A 102 1.68 6.66 0.18
CA GLY A 102 2.47 6.20 1.32
C GLY A 102 2.42 7.22 2.45
N THR A 103 2.79 6.85 3.68
CA THR A 103 2.60 7.65 4.91
C THR A 103 3.22 9.06 4.91
N GLY A 104 3.83 9.53 3.83
CA GLY A 104 4.60 10.78 3.75
C GLY A 104 5.84 10.75 4.66
N LEU A 105 6.15 9.59 5.24
CA LEU A 105 7.25 9.41 6.16
C LEU A 105 8.42 8.81 5.39
N GLU A 106 9.54 9.52 5.48
CA GLU A 106 10.86 9.01 5.12
C GLU A 106 11.06 7.59 5.71
N ARG A 107 11.65 6.68 4.94
CA ARG A 107 11.74 5.25 5.32
C ARG A 107 12.45 5.05 6.65
N SER A 108 13.44 5.90 6.91
CA SER A 108 14.14 6.02 8.20
C SER A 108 13.20 6.34 9.36
N ARG A 109 12.22 7.23 9.17
CA ARG A 109 11.23 7.64 10.16
C ARG A 109 10.14 6.58 10.35
N LEU A 110 9.76 5.87 9.29
CA LEU A 110 8.86 4.71 9.38
C LEU A 110 9.50 3.58 10.18
N ASP A 111 10.78 3.29 9.95
CA ASP A 111 11.52 2.28 10.72
C ASP A 111 11.69 2.68 12.19
N GLN A 112 11.92 3.97 12.47
CA GLN A 112 11.93 4.48 13.85
C GLN A 112 10.56 4.31 14.53
N LEU A 113 9.46 4.63 13.84
CA LEU A 113 8.11 4.43 14.36
C LEU A 113 7.78 2.96 14.56
N LYS A 114 8.20 2.09 13.62
CA LYS A 114 8.06 0.64 13.75
C LYS A 114 8.85 0.12 14.96
N LYS A 115 10.10 0.57 15.14
CA LYS A 115 10.93 0.24 16.31
C LYS A 115 10.28 0.71 17.60
N ALA A 116 9.85 1.97 17.67
CA ALA A 116 9.16 2.53 18.84
C ALA A 116 7.89 1.74 19.17
N TRP A 117 7.09 1.38 18.17
CA TRP A 117 5.90 0.55 18.34
C TRP A 117 6.25 -0.85 18.87
N SER A 118 7.27 -1.52 18.31
CA SER A 118 7.69 -2.83 18.79
C SER A 118 8.18 -2.79 20.25
N THR A 119 8.86 -1.72 20.65
CA THR A 119 9.30 -1.51 22.04
C THR A 119 8.11 -1.28 22.97
N CYS A 120 7.13 -0.46 22.57
CA CYS A 120 5.89 -0.26 23.34
C CYS A 120 5.01 -1.52 23.42
N ARG A 121 5.04 -2.39 22.40
CA ARG A 121 4.32 -3.67 22.43
C ARG A 121 5.03 -4.69 23.33
N GLY A 122 6.36 -4.67 23.40
CA GLY A 122 7.15 -5.46 24.35
C GLY A 122 6.92 -5.06 25.81
N SER A 123 6.64 -3.78 26.10
CA SER A 123 6.34 -3.31 27.45
C SER A 123 4.89 -3.57 27.90
N ALA A 124 4.01 -4.05 27.01
CA ALA A 124 2.61 -4.33 27.36
C ALA A 124 2.36 -5.77 27.85
N PHE A 125 3.33 -6.68 27.68
CA PHE A 125 3.24 -8.07 28.14
C PHE A 125 4.31 -8.48 29.17
N GLY A 126 5.13 -7.53 29.63
CA GLY A 126 6.13 -7.75 30.67
C GLY A 126 5.87 -6.90 31.89
N GLY A 127 5.05 -7.40 32.82
CA GLY A 127 5.13 -7.07 34.26
C GLY A 127 4.78 -5.64 34.68
N MET A 128 3.72 -5.54 35.48
CA MET A 128 3.39 -4.41 36.35
C MET A 128 4.64 -3.89 37.11
N CYS A 129 4.87 -2.56 37.14
CA CYS A 129 5.34 -1.79 38.30
C CYS A 129 5.55 -0.29 37.95
N SER A 130 4.56 0.52 38.34
CA SER A 130 4.63 1.91 38.86
C SER A 130 5.53 2.97 38.21
N ASN A 131 4.91 4.16 38.01
CA ASN A 131 5.49 5.46 37.63
C ASN A 131 5.92 5.66 36.18
N VAL A 132 5.00 6.20 35.36
CA VAL A 132 5.08 7.53 34.72
C VAL A 132 3.87 7.68 33.77
N LEU A 133 2.66 7.66 34.33
CA LEU A 133 1.48 8.27 33.68
C LEU A 133 1.40 9.73 34.10
N GLY A 134 2.40 10.52 33.70
CA GLY A 134 2.48 11.94 33.99
C GLY A 134 2.18 12.79 32.77
N ARG A 135 0.94 12.78 32.24
CA ARG A 135 0.43 13.86 31.36
C ARG A 135 -1.10 13.87 31.12
N CYS A 136 -1.91 13.41 32.07
CA CYS A 136 -3.35 13.75 32.08
C CYS A 136 -3.56 15.03 32.90
N ARG A 137 -3.89 16.13 32.21
CA ARG A 137 -4.16 17.47 32.76
C ARG A 137 -5.20 17.45 33.89
N ARG A 138 -4.89 18.09 35.03
CA ARG A 138 -5.87 18.40 36.09
C ARG A 138 -6.84 19.50 35.62
N ARG A 139 -8.14 19.23 35.76
CA ARG A 139 -9.26 20.18 35.55
C ARG A 139 -9.55 20.83 36.91
N ASN A 140 -9.28 22.12 37.07
CA ASN A 140 -9.68 22.86 38.27
C ASN A 140 -11.14 23.33 38.12
N GLY A 141 -12.01 22.87 39.03
CA GLY A 141 -13.36 23.41 39.25
C GLY A 141 -13.36 24.52 40.32
N PRO A 142 -14.43 25.31 40.44
CA PRO A 142 -14.39 26.65 41.02
C PRO A 142 -14.45 26.65 42.56
N ARG A 143 -13.75 27.61 43.15
CA ARG A 143 -13.63 27.89 44.59
C ARG A 143 -14.93 28.51 45.13
N ARG A 144 -15.38 28.03 46.30
CA ARG A 144 -16.12 28.85 47.28
C ARG A 144 -15.15 29.23 48.39
#